data_AF-A0A9D7NSF1-F1
#
_entry.id   AF-A0A9D7NSF1-F1
#
_cell.length_a   1.000
_cell.length_b   1.000
_cell.length_c   1.000
_cell.angle_alpha   90.00
_cell.angle_beta   90.00
_cell.angle_gamma   90.00
#
_symmetry.space_group_name_H-M   'P 1'
#
loop_
_entity.id
_entity.type
_entity.pdbx_description
1 polymer ?
#
loop_
_entity_poly.entity_id
_entity_poly.type
_entity_poly.pdbx_seq_one_letter_code
_entity_poly.pdbx_strand_id
1 'polypeptide(L)'
;MAFSQELADRICTELAEGKSLRAVCAQPGMPVPATVLNWTEAHPAFGEQYTRARERGYRLMADEIVDIADTPVLGVETKIKPDGTRETTEGDMIAHRRLQVDTRKWMLSKMLPKIYGDRLTNEHTGANGGPIETKSTLVLTPDEAYKRMLG
;
A
#
# COMPACT_ATOMS: atom_id res chain seq x y z
N MET A 1 -25.70 3.50 13.43
CA MET A 1 -26.24 3.08 12.11
C MET A 1 -26.09 1.57 12.03
N ALA A 2 -27.11 0.85 11.55
CA ALA A 2 -27.05 -0.60 11.37
C ALA A 2 -26.48 -0.96 9.99
N PHE A 3 -25.91 -2.16 9.88
CA PHE A 3 -25.44 -2.69 8.60
C PHE A 3 -26.62 -2.88 7.63
N SER A 4 -26.42 -2.53 6.37
CA SER A 4 -27.28 -2.94 5.26
C SER A 4 -26.44 -3.23 4.02
N GLN A 5 -26.89 -4.20 3.21
CA GLN A 5 -26.16 -4.58 1.99
C GLN A 5 -26.12 -3.42 0.98
N GLU A 6 -27.20 -2.65 0.86
CA GLU A 6 -27.25 -1.47 -0.01
C GLU A 6 -26.16 -0.44 0.34
N LEU A 7 -25.95 -0.18 1.63
CA LEU A 7 -24.92 0.75 2.09
C LEU A 7 -23.51 0.18 1.87
N ALA A 8 -23.32 -1.12 2.11
CA ALA A 8 -22.09 -1.83 1.81
C ALA A 8 -21.73 -1.76 0.32
N ASP A 9 -22.70 -1.97 -0.57
CA ASP A 9 -22.53 -1.91 -2.03
C ASP A 9 -22.17 -0.49 -2.48
N ARG A 10 -22.84 0.53 -1.93
CA ARG A 10 -22.52 1.93 -2.21
C ARG A 10 -21.10 2.29 -1.78
N ILE A 11 -20.69 1.87 -0.58
CA ILE A 11 -19.32 2.08 -0.08
C ILE A 11 -18.31 1.39 -1.01
N CYS A 12 -18.54 0.12 -1.36
CA CYS A 12 -17.65 -0.63 -2.24
C CYS A 12 -17.54 0.00 -3.64
N THR A 13 -18.63 0.53 -4.18
CA THR A 13 -18.63 1.23 -5.49
C THR A 13 -17.68 2.43 -5.45
N GLU A 14 -17.86 3.30 -4.46
CA GLU A 14 -17.06 4.52 -4.29
C GLU A 14 -15.57 4.22 -4.03
N LEU A 15 -15.28 3.18 -3.25
CA LEU A 15 -13.91 2.73 -3.00
C LEU A 15 -13.26 2.17 -4.27
N ALA A 16 -14.03 1.43 -5.09
CA ALA A 16 -13.55 0.89 -6.36
C ALA A 16 -13.28 1.98 -7.40
N GLU A 17 -13.94 3.14 -7.28
CA GLU A 17 -13.67 4.36 -8.06
C GLU A 17 -12.47 5.17 -7.52
N GLY A 18 -11.77 4.66 -6.51
CA GLY A 18 -10.53 5.27 -5.99
C GLY A 18 -10.73 6.23 -4.82
N LYS A 19 -11.96 6.47 -4.35
CA LYS A 19 -12.17 7.33 -3.17
C LYS A 19 -11.61 6.67 -1.92
N SER A 20 -11.12 7.50 -0.98
CA SER A 20 -10.71 7.03 0.34
C SER A 20 -11.94 6.72 1.20
N LEU A 21 -11.84 5.76 2.13
CA LEU A 21 -12.92 5.47 3.08
C LEU A 21 -13.35 6.73 3.85
N ARG A 22 -12.40 7.61 4.20
CA ARG A 22 -12.70 8.89 4.84
C ARG A 22 -13.55 9.80 3.96
N ALA A 23 -13.23 9.91 2.67
CA ALA A 23 -14.01 10.71 1.73
C ALA A 23 -15.41 10.15 1.53
N VAL A 24 -15.55 8.82 1.44
CA VAL A 24 -16.86 8.16 1.37
C VAL A 24 -17.68 8.44 2.62
N CYS A 25 -17.11 8.21 3.81
CA CYS A 25 -17.79 8.40 5.08
C CYS A 25 -18.11 9.87 5.43
N ALA A 26 -17.49 10.83 4.74
CA ALA A 26 -17.78 12.25 4.92
C ALA A 26 -19.09 12.70 4.22
N GLN A 27 -19.64 11.87 3.33
CA GLN A 27 -20.88 12.21 2.64
C GLN A 27 -22.10 12.15 3.58
N PRO A 28 -23.13 12.98 3.36
CA PRO A 28 -24.36 12.94 4.15
C PRO A 28 -25.00 11.55 4.13
N GLY A 29 -25.41 11.06 5.31
CA GLY A 29 -26.06 9.76 5.46
C GLY A 29 -25.12 8.56 5.46
N MET A 30 -23.79 8.77 5.48
CA MET A 30 -22.82 7.68 5.58
C MET A 30 -22.44 7.33 7.03
N PRO A 31 -22.09 6.07 7.31
CA PRO A 31 -21.55 5.65 8.60
C PRO A 31 -20.15 6.23 8.79
N VAL A 32 -19.70 6.30 10.05
CA VAL A 32 -18.31 6.68 10.34
C VAL A 32 -17.35 5.56 9.94
N PRO A 33 -16.07 5.85 9.62
CA PRO A 33 -15.11 4.84 9.15
C PRO A 33 -14.98 3.63 10.08
N ALA A 34 -14.96 3.85 11.40
CA ALA A 34 -14.86 2.76 12.38
C ALA A 34 -16.03 1.78 12.28
N THR A 35 -17.25 2.28 12.05
CA THR A 35 -18.42 1.42 11.86
C THR A 35 -18.29 0.54 10.62
N VAL A 36 -17.80 1.11 9.50
CA VAL A 36 -17.57 0.35 8.26
C VAL A 36 -16.54 -0.75 8.49
N LEU A 37 -15.40 -0.42 9.12
CA LEU A 37 -14.35 -1.41 9.40
C LEU A 37 -14.87 -2.54 10.32
N ASN A 38 -15.63 -2.21 11.36
CA ASN A 38 -16.25 -3.24 12.22
C ASN A 38 -17.21 -4.14 11.42
N TRP A 39 -17.95 -3.60 10.44
CA TRP A 39 -18.80 -4.43 9.59
C TRP A 39 -18.01 -5.37 8.69
N THR A 40 -16.82 -4.97 8.20
CA THR A 40 -15.98 -5.87 7.39
C THR A 40 -15.51 -7.09 8.18
N GLU A 41 -15.36 -6.95 9.50
CA GLU A 41 -15.00 -8.06 10.39
C GLU A 41 -16.22 -8.91 10.77
N ALA A 42 -17.35 -8.26 11.07
CA ALA A 42 -18.58 -8.93 11.49
C ALA A 42 -19.31 -9.67 10.34
N HIS A 43 -19.12 -9.23 9.10
CA HIS A 43 -19.80 -9.78 7.92
C HIS A 43 -18.76 -10.21 6.86
N PRO A 44 -18.32 -11.48 6.84
CA PRO A 44 -17.23 -11.95 5.97
C PRO A 44 -17.44 -11.67 4.48
N ALA A 45 -18.67 -11.84 3.98
CA ALA A 45 -19.00 -11.54 2.59
C ALA A 45 -18.76 -10.06 2.23
N PHE A 46 -19.10 -9.14 3.15
CA PHE A 46 -18.79 -7.71 2.97
C PHE A 46 -17.29 -7.43 3.09
N GLY A 47 -16.59 -8.10 4.02
CA GLY A 47 -15.13 -7.97 4.13
C GLY A 47 -14.39 -8.35 2.83
N GLU A 48 -14.82 -9.43 2.17
CA GLU A 48 -14.28 -9.82 0.86
C GLU A 48 -14.61 -8.79 -0.24
N GLN A 49 -15.87 -8.33 -0.29
CA GLN A 49 -16.30 -7.30 -1.24
C GLN A 49 -15.52 -6.00 -1.07
N TYR A 50 -15.37 -5.55 0.17
CA TYR A 50 -14.60 -4.37 0.55
C TYR A 50 -13.14 -4.49 0.12
N THR A 51 -12.53 -5.66 0.37
CA THR A 51 -11.14 -5.92 -0.04
C THR A 51 -10.99 -5.79 -1.55
N ARG A 52 -11.85 -6.46 -2.34
CA ARG A 52 -11.84 -6.37 -3.81
C ARG A 52 -12.08 -4.94 -4.31
N ALA A 53 -12.98 -4.21 -3.67
CA ALA A 53 -13.22 -2.80 -4.00
C ALA A 53 -11.98 -1.94 -3.78
N ARG A 54 -11.28 -2.10 -2.64
CA ARG A 54 -10.03 -1.40 -2.36
C ARG A 54 -8.96 -1.73 -3.40
N GLU A 55 -8.80 -3.01 -3.77
CA GLU A 55 -7.84 -3.42 -4.80
C GLU A 55 -8.12 -2.75 -6.16
N ARG A 56 -9.39 -2.65 -6.56
CA ARG A 56 -9.78 -1.92 -7.79
C ARG A 56 -9.47 -0.42 -7.69
N GLY A 57 -9.81 0.21 -6.59
CA GLY A 57 -9.52 1.63 -6.36
C GLY A 57 -8.02 1.93 -6.39
N TYR A 58 -7.19 1.04 -5.84
CA TYR A 58 -5.73 1.16 -5.93
C TYR A 58 -5.21 1.03 -7.37
N ARG A 59 -5.87 0.27 -8.24
CA ARG A 59 -5.49 0.24 -9.67
C ARG A 59 -5.79 1.56 -10.35
N LEU A 60 -6.94 2.17 -10.08
CA LEU A 60 -7.25 3.52 -10.59
C LEU A 60 -6.30 4.58 -10.02
N MET A 61 -5.90 4.46 -8.76
CA MET A 61 -4.85 5.32 -8.17
C MET A 61 -3.51 5.17 -8.91
N ALA A 62 -3.21 3.99 -9.46
CA ALA A 62 -2.01 3.80 -10.27
C ALA A 62 -2.12 4.53 -11.62
N ASP A 63 -3.28 4.51 -12.26
CA ASP A 63 -3.53 5.26 -13.49
C ASP A 63 -3.47 6.78 -13.23
N GLU A 64 -4.07 7.25 -12.14
CA GLU A 64 -4.07 8.67 -11.71
C GLU A 64 -2.66 9.24 -11.50
N ILE A 65 -1.66 8.41 -11.15
CA ILE A 65 -0.27 8.86 -11.01
C ILE A 65 0.26 9.46 -12.33
N VAL A 66 -0.12 8.88 -13.47
CA VAL A 66 0.30 9.37 -14.79
C VAL A 66 -0.32 10.74 -15.05
N ASP A 67 -1.63 10.86 -14.82
CA ASP A 67 -2.35 12.13 -14.98
C ASP A 67 -1.77 13.25 -14.11
N ILE A 68 -1.42 12.93 -12.85
CA ILE A 68 -0.79 13.89 -11.92
C ILE A 68 0.58 14.31 -12.42
N ALA A 69 1.38 13.38 -12.95
CA ALA A 69 2.71 13.67 -13.46
C ALA A 69 2.68 14.55 -14.72
N ASP A 70 1.70 14.33 -15.59
CA ASP A 70 1.59 15.00 -16.89
C ASP A 70 0.80 16.31 -16.84
N THR A 71 -0.02 16.53 -15.80
CA THR A 71 -0.86 17.73 -15.67
C THR A 71 -0.21 18.78 -14.74
N PRO A 72 0.21 19.95 -15.24
CA PRO A 72 0.70 21.04 -14.40
C PRO A 72 -0.40 21.56 -13.46
N VAL A 73 -0.02 21.89 -12.23
CA VAL A 73 -0.91 22.55 -11.27
C VAL A 73 -0.29 23.89 -10.94
N LEU A 74 -0.88 24.97 -11.45
CA LEU A 74 -0.39 26.32 -11.19
C LEU A 74 -0.71 26.74 -9.77
N GLY A 75 0.27 27.37 -9.11
CA GLY A 75 0.11 27.91 -7.77
C GLY A 75 1.18 28.95 -7.44
N VAL A 76 1.05 29.51 -6.25
CA VAL A 76 1.94 30.56 -5.76
C VAL A 76 2.66 30.05 -4.52
N GLU A 77 3.99 29.99 -4.59
CA GLU A 77 4.83 29.75 -3.42
C GLU A 77 5.21 31.09 -2.79
N THR A 78 5.02 31.23 -1.48
CA THR A 78 5.44 32.43 -0.73
C THR A 78 6.58 32.07 0.22
N LYS A 79 7.73 32.75 0.08
CA LYS A 79 8.86 32.69 1.02
C LYS A 79 8.91 33.96 1.83
N ILE A 80 8.97 33.81 3.16
CA ILE A 80 9.18 34.94 4.08
C ILE A 80 10.69 35.05 4.33
N LYS A 81 11.29 36.18 3.95
CA LYS A 81 12.70 36.48 4.17
C LYS A 81 12.95 36.90 5.63
N PRO A 82 14.20 36.83 6.13
CA PRO A 82 14.53 37.23 7.50
C PRO A 82 14.16 38.68 7.84
N ASP A 83 14.10 39.56 6.85
CA ASP A 83 13.68 40.96 6.98
C ASP A 83 12.15 41.15 7.01
N GLY A 84 11.38 40.06 7.00
CA GLY A 84 9.92 40.07 7.00
C GLY A 84 9.29 40.29 5.62
N THR A 85 10.08 40.52 4.58
CA THR A 85 9.56 40.67 3.21
C THR A 85 9.08 39.34 2.65
N ARG A 86 8.07 39.39 1.78
CA ARG A 86 7.50 38.21 1.11
C ARG A 86 7.97 38.17 -0.33
N GLU A 87 8.48 37.03 -0.73
CA GLU A 87 8.85 36.72 -2.11
C GLU A 87 7.89 35.65 -2.63
N THR A 88 7.20 35.95 -3.72
CA THR A 88 6.22 35.04 -4.34
C THR A 88 6.69 34.58 -5.69
N THR A 89 6.60 33.28 -5.94
CA THR A 89 6.86 32.69 -7.25
C THR A 89 5.59 31.99 -7.73
N GLU A 90 5.11 32.36 -8.91
CA GLU A 90 4.02 31.65 -9.58
C GLU A 90 4.60 30.65 -10.58
N GLY A 91 4.07 29.43 -10.57
CA GLY A 91 4.53 28.38 -11.46
C GLY A 91 3.83 27.06 -11.19
N ASP A 92 4.31 26.02 -11.87
CA ASP A 92 3.84 24.66 -11.61
C ASP A 92 4.32 24.16 -10.24
N MET A 93 3.38 23.63 -9.47
CA MET A 93 3.57 23.13 -8.11
C MET A 93 4.20 21.73 -8.13
N ILE A 94 5.38 21.60 -8.73
CA ILE A 94 6.10 20.33 -8.93
C ILE A 94 6.28 19.59 -7.59
N ALA A 95 6.65 20.29 -6.52
CA ALA A 95 6.82 19.68 -5.20
C ALA A 95 5.53 19.04 -4.67
N HIS A 96 4.39 19.71 -4.88
CA HIS A 96 3.07 19.20 -4.49
C HIS A 96 2.68 17.97 -5.32
N ARG A 97 2.85 18.02 -6.64
CA ARG A 97 2.55 16.88 -7.54
C ARG A 97 3.47 15.69 -7.26
N ARG A 98 4.75 15.94 -6.98
CA ARG A 98 5.71 14.90 -6.57
C ARG A 98 5.29 14.25 -5.25
N LEU A 99 4.91 15.03 -4.23
CA LEU A 99 4.42 14.48 -2.96
C LEU A 99 3.22 13.55 -3.18
N GLN A 100 2.29 13.97 -4.05
CA GLN A 100 1.13 13.16 -4.42
C GLN A 100 1.51 11.84 -5.10
N VAL A 101 2.42 11.88 -6.07
CA VAL A 101 2.91 10.69 -6.78
C VAL A 101 3.65 9.75 -5.82
N ASP A 102 4.58 10.29 -5.03
CA ASP A 102 5.41 9.50 -4.11
C ASP A 102 4.57 8.84 -3.01
N THR A 103 3.57 9.54 -2.48
CA THR A 103 2.63 8.98 -1.49
C THR A 103 1.84 7.82 -2.08
N ARG A 104 1.29 7.99 -3.29
CA ARG A 104 0.52 6.94 -3.98
C ARG A 104 1.41 5.75 -4.31
N LYS A 105 2.60 5.96 -4.87
CA LYS A 105 3.58 4.88 -5.13
C LYS A 105 3.90 4.08 -3.88
N TRP A 106 4.20 4.76 -2.77
CA TRP A 106 4.48 4.08 -1.50
C TRP A 106 3.28 3.25 -1.06
N MET A 107 2.07 3.82 -1.08
CA MET A 107 0.85 3.10 -0.72
C MET A 107 0.64 1.86 -1.61
N LEU A 108 0.75 2.00 -2.93
CA LEU A 108 0.60 0.90 -3.88
C LEU A 108 1.60 -0.22 -3.63
N SER A 109 2.84 0.11 -3.29
CA SER A 109 3.89 -0.87 -2.94
C SER A 109 3.52 -1.73 -1.73
N LYS A 110 2.72 -1.19 -0.80
CA LYS A 110 2.31 -1.87 0.45
C LYS A 110 0.96 -2.56 0.34
N MET A 111 0.03 -1.96 -0.39
CA MET A 111 -1.34 -2.46 -0.51
C MET A 111 -1.47 -3.53 -1.59
N LEU A 112 -0.68 -3.44 -2.66
CA LEU A 112 -0.66 -4.41 -3.76
C LEU A 112 0.78 -4.86 -4.07
N PRO A 113 1.51 -5.41 -3.09
CA PRO A 113 2.95 -5.70 -3.22
C PRO A 113 3.27 -6.72 -4.33
N LYS A 114 2.34 -7.60 -4.68
CA LYS A 114 2.53 -8.57 -5.77
C LYS A 114 2.60 -7.91 -7.16
N ILE A 115 1.99 -6.73 -7.31
CA ILE A 115 1.85 -6.01 -8.57
C ILE A 115 2.80 -4.81 -8.62
N TYR A 116 2.83 -4.01 -7.55
CA TYR A 116 3.57 -2.75 -7.48
C TYR A 116 4.70 -2.75 -6.46
N GLY A 117 4.98 -3.89 -5.81
CA GLY A 117 6.14 -4.02 -4.94
C GLY A 117 7.42 -4.19 -5.75
N ASP A 118 8.53 -3.70 -5.19
CA ASP A 118 9.85 -3.87 -5.78
C ASP A 118 10.19 -5.37 -5.84
N ARG A 119 10.58 -5.84 -7.04
CA ARG A 119 11.07 -7.21 -7.24
C ARG A 119 12.58 -7.18 -7.32
N LEU A 120 13.23 -7.79 -6.34
CA LEU A 120 14.68 -7.98 -6.34
C LEU A 120 15.00 -9.44 -6.64
N THR A 121 15.79 -9.68 -7.69
CA THR A 121 16.38 -10.99 -7.96
C THR A 121 17.81 -10.95 -7.45
N ASN A 122 18.10 -11.72 -6.40
CA ASN A 122 19.43 -11.85 -5.85
C ASN A 122 20.09 -13.12 -6.39
N GLU A 123 21.31 -12.99 -6.88
CA GLU A 123 22.21 -14.11 -7.09
C GLU A 123 22.98 -14.35 -5.78
N HIS A 124 22.90 -15.58 -5.27
CA HIS A 124 23.59 -15.97 -4.05
C HIS A 124 24.79 -16.85 -4.40
N THR A 125 25.99 -16.38 -4.09
CA THR A 125 27.23 -17.14 -4.24
C THR A 125 27.92 -17.32 -2.89
N GLY A 126 28.69 -18.40 -2.75
CA GLY A 126 29.61 -18.60 -1.65
C GLY A 126 30.83 -17.68 -1.72
N ALA A 127 31.83 -17.96 -0.87
CA ALA A 127 33.05 -17.17 -0.79
C ALA A 127 33.72 -17.03 -2.17
N ASN A 128 34.14 -15.80 -2.51
CA ASN A 128 34.80 -15.48 -3.78
C ASN A 128 34.00 -15.86 -5.04
N GLY A 129 32.66 -15.89 -4.98
CA GLY A 129 31.83 -16.27 -6.13
C GLY A 129 31.69 -17.79 -6.34
N GLY A 130 32.22 -18.59 -5.41
CA GLY A 130 32.13 -20.05 -5.46
C GLY A 130 30.75 -20.60 -5.05
N PRO A 131 30.61 -21.93 -4.99
CA PRO A 131 29.39 -22.57 -4.49
C PRO A 131 29.08 -22.20 -3.04
N ILE A 132 27.79 -22.14 -2.68
CA ILE A 132 27.37 -22.00 -1.28
C ILE A 132 27.74 -23.27 -0.53
N GLU A 133 28.62 -23.16 0.47
CA GLU A 133 28.98 -24.28 1.33
C GLU A 133 27.95 -24.47 2.46
N THR A 134 27.37 -25.66 2.55
CA THR A 134 26.44 -26.03 3.63
C THR A 134 27.09 -27.05 4.56
N LYS A 135 27.24 -26.72 5.85
CA LYS A 135 27.70 -27.66 6.89
C LYS A 135 26.53 -28.07 7.77
N SER A 136 26.18 -29.35 7.76
CA SER A 136 25.17 -29.93 8.66
C SER A 136 25.86 -30.72 9.77
N THR A 137 25.66 -30.30 11.03
CA THR A 137 26.13 -31.04 12.20
C THR A 137 24.99 -31.89 12.75
N LEU A 138 25.13 -33.21 12.67
CA LEU A 138 24.24 -34.15 13.34
C LEU A 138 24.77 -34.43 14.75
N VAL A 139 24.01 -34.02 15.76
CA VAL A 139 24.25 -34.44 17.15
C VAL A 139 23.36 -35.64 17.39
N LEU A 140 23.97 -36.82 17.46
CA LEU A 140 23.28 -38.06 17.80
C LEU A 140 23.53 -38.35 19.28
N THR A 141 22.49 -38.81 19.97
CA THR A 141 22.68 -39.47 21.27
C THR A 141 23.41 -40.81 21.06
N PRO A 142 24.11 -41.34 22.08
CA PRO A 142 24.82 -42.61 21.95
C PRO A 142 23.94 -43.77 21.43
N ASP A 143 22.67 -43.82 21.86
CA ASP A 143 21.71 -44.85 21.43
C ASP A 143 21.32 -44.72 19.96
N GLU A 144 21.15 -43.48 19.47
CA GLU A 144 20.85 -43.21 18.06
C GLU A 144 22.05 -43.49 17.16
N ALA A 145 23.27 -43.21 17.62
CA ALA A 145 24.50 -43.56 16.92
C ALA A 145 24.68 -45.08 16.84
N TYR A 146 24.42 -45.81 17.93
CA TYR A 146 24.51 -47.27 17.98
C TYR A 146 23.50 -47.96 17.06
N LYS A 147 22.22 -47.54 17.09
CA LYS A 147 21.18 -48.06 16.19
C LYS A 147 21.52 -47.86 14.71
N ARG A 148 22.16 -46.73 14.37
CA ARG A 148 22.51 -46.40 12.99
C ARG A 148 23.76 -47.14 12.48
N MET A 149 24.62 -47.62 13.37
CA MET A 149 25.80 -48.41 13.01
C MET A 149 25.50 -49.89 12.73
N LEU A 150 24.40 -50.43 13.26
CA LEU A 150 24.06 -51.84 13.13
C LEU A 150 23.17 -52.20 11.92
N GLY A 151 22.71 -51.18 11.16
CA GLY A 151 21.78 -51.35 10.04
C GLY A 151 20.33 -51.22 10.46
#